data_AF-A0A941VJI4-F1
#
_entry.id   AF-A0A941VJI4-F1
#
_cell.length_a   1.000
_cell.length_b   1.000
_cell.length_c   1.000
_cell.angle_alpha   90.00
_cell.angle_beta   90.00
_cell.angle_gamma   90.00
#
_symmetry.space_group_name_H-M   'P 1'
#
loop_
_entity.id
_entity.type
_entity.pdbx_description
1 polymer ?
#
loop_
_entity_poly.entity_id
_entity_poly.type
_entity_poly.pdbx_seq_one_letter_code
_entity_poly.pdbx_strand_id
1 'polypeptide(L)'
;MQTLAYTEMPPSPLMAFQIESTNHCPSGLAPRWTWWIRGIHGSTRYGIVGTDEEGMGLYLFKHHATQAPEREPLVSAEFFRLPGEVSRAEALAALSQALTKLGWNEPALRPA
;
A
#
# COMPACT_ATOMS: atom_id res chain seq x y z
N MET A 1 48.38 1.03 0.99
CA MET A 1 47.09 0.32 0.84
C MET A 1 45.99 1.32 1.19
N GLN A 2 45.22 1.77 0.20
CA GLN A 2 44.14 2.75 0.40
C GLN A 2 42.82 2.02 0.64
N THR A 3 42.21 2.28 1.79
CA THR A 3 40.89 1.81 2.18
C THR A 3 39.86 2.56 1.33
N LEU A 4 39.19 1.87 0.41
CA LEU A 4 38.05 2.42 -0.30
C LEU A 4 36.90 2.55 0.71
N ALA A 5 36.65 3.78 1.16
CA ALA A 5 35.45 4.13 1.87
C ALA A 5 34.26 3.91 0.90
N TYR A 6 33.54 2.82 1.10
CA TYR A 6 32.23 2.64 0.51
C TYR A 6 31.38 3.82 0.96
N THR A 7 31.07 4.72 0.03
CA THR A 7 30.09 5.77 0.27
C THR A 7 28.75 5.07 0.36
N GLU A 8 28.30 4.81 1.59
CA GLU A 8 26.92 4.41 1.86
C GLU A 8 26.02 5.48 1.24
N MET A 9 25.35 5.16 0.14
CA MET A 9 24.26 5.98 -0.35
C MET A 9 23.27 6.11 0.82
N PRO A 10 22.80 7.32 1.17
CA PRO A 10 21.78 7.46 2.19
C PRO A 10 20.58 6.59 1.77
N PRO A 11 20.00 5.79 2.67
CA PRO A 11 18.77 5.10 2.36
C PRO A 11 17.77 6.16 1.90
N SER A 12 17.26 6.03 0.68
CA SER A 12 16.09 6.76 0.21
C SER A 12 15.08 6.80 1.37
N PRO A 13 14.46 7.95 1.71
CA PRO A 13 13.59 8.05 2.88
C PRO A 13 12.59 6.91 2.82
N LEU A 14 12.77 5.92 3.71
CA LEU A 14 12.00 4.69 3.74
C LEU A 14 10.54 5.10 3.86
N MET A 15 9.71 4.79 2.85
CA MET A 15 8.32 5.24 2.80
C MET A 15 7.55 4.54 3.93
N ALA A 16 7.40 5.20 5.08
CA ALA A 16 6.75 4.61 6.24
C ALA A 16 5.22 4.52 6.02
N PHE A 17 4.59 3.38 6.32
CA PHE A 17 3.14 3.21 6.18
C PHE A 17 2.49 2.56 7.40
N GLN A 18 1.28 3.00 7.75
CA GLN A 18 0.46 2.36 8.77
C GLN A 18 -0.94 2.09 8.20
N ILE A 19 -1.40 0.83 8.28
CA ILE A 19 -2.75 0.45 7.85
C ILE A 19 -3.74 0.73 8.99
N GLU A 20 -4.68 1.63 8.77
CA GLU A 20 -5.68 2.07 9.75
C GLU A 20 -6.96 1.22 9.67
N SER A 21 -7.35 0.82 8.46
CA SER A 21 -8.55 0.01 8.26
C SER A 21 -8.43 -0.89 7.04
N THR A 22 -9.27 -1.92 7.01
CA THR A 22 -9.39 -2.88 5.91
C THR A 22 -10.86 -3.14 5.67
N ASN A 23 -11.33 -2.84 4.46
CA ASN A 23 -12.72 -3.04 4.08
C ASN A 23 -12.78 -4.00 2.89
N HIS A 24 -13.84 -4.81 2.87
CA HIS A 24 -14.15 -5.76 1.82
C HIS A 24 -15.52 -5.42 1.20
N CYS A 25 -15.60 -5.38 -0.13
CA CYS A 25 -16.83 -5.17 -0.88
C CYS A 25 -17.25 -6.47 -1.59
N PRO A 26 -18.23 -7.23 -1.07
CA PRO A 26 -18.63 -8.50 -1.68
C PRO A 26 -19.42 -8.32 -2.99
N SER A 27 -19.99 -7.15 -3.26
CA SER A 27 -20.82 -6.91 -4.46
C SER A 27 -20.02 -6.63 -5.74
N GLY A 28 -18.74 -6.24 -5.63
CA GLY A 28 -17.94 -5.84 -6.79
C GLY A 28 -18.39 -4.54 -7.47
N LEU A 29 -19.27 -3.75 -6.83
CA LEU A 29 -19.67 -2.42 -7.32
C LEU A 29 -18.64 -1.32 -6.97
N ALA A 30 -17.64 -1.69 -6.18
CA ALA A 30 -16.54 -0.88 -5.73
C ALA A 30 -15.30 -1.79 -5.62
N PRO A 31 -14.08 -1.22 -5.45
CA PRO A 31 -12.89 -1.99 -5.14
C PRO A 31 -13.14 -3.13 -4.15
N ARG A 32 -12.77 -4.35 -4.55
CA ARG A 32 -13.01 -5.57 -3.77
C ARG A 32 -12.41 -5.45 -2.38
N TRP A 33 -11.18 -4.96 -2.30
CA TRP A 33 -10.48 -4.68 -1.06
C TRP A 33 -9.98 -3.25 -1.06
N THR A 34 -10.13 -2.58 0.09
CA THR A 34 -9.57 -1.24 0.31
C THR A 34 -8.93 -1.15 1.69
N TRP A 35 -7.88 -0.35 1.77
CA TRP A 35 -7.13 -0.08 2.98
C TRP A 35 -6.85 1.40 3.10
N TRP A 36 -7.14 1.94 4.28
CA TRP A 36 -6.73 3.29 4.63
C TRP A 36 -5.31 3.23 5.17
N ILE A 37 -4.41 3.98 4.54
CA ILE A 37 -2.99 3.98 4.87
C ILE A 37 -2.57 5.40 5.25
N ARG A 38 -1.98 5.55 6.44
CA ARG A 38 -1.35 6.80 6.88
C ARG A 38 0.14 6.78 6.52
N GLY A 39 0.68 7.93 6.12
CA GLY A 39 2.14 8.14 6.03
C GLY A 39 2.75 8.13 4.63
N ILE A 40 1.93 8.12 3.57
CA ILE A 40 2.43 8.23 2.20
C ILE A 40 3.25 9.52 2.09
N HIS A 41 4.55 9.40 1.80
CA HIS A 41 5.43 10.52 1.48
C HIS A 41 5.78 11.50 2.62
N GLY A 42 6.00 11.04 3.86
CA GLY A 42 6.42 11.95 4.95
C GLY A 42 5.42 13.07 5.24
N SER A 43 4.20 12.93 4.70
CA SER A 43 3.11 13.86 4.81
C SER A 43 2.07 13.22 5.72
N THR A 44 1.44 14.02 6.56
CA THR A 44 0.32 13.65 7.45
C THR A 44 -0.94 13.17 6.69
N ARG A 45 -0.83 12.85 5.40
CA ARG A 45 -1.95 12.52 4.54
C ARG A 45 -2.25 11.02 4.57
N TYR A 46 -3.54 10.73 4.58
CA TYR A 46 -4.09 9.40 4.36
C TYR A 46 -4.22 9.17 2.86
N GLY A 47 -3.81 8.00 2.39
CA GLY A 47 -4.20 7.48 1.08
C GLY A 47 -5.09 6.26 1.23
N ILE A 48 -5.95 6.05 0.24
CA ILE A 48 -6.68 4.79 0.13
C ILE A 48 -5.93 3.95 -0.90
N VAL A 49 -5.51 2.76 -0.51
CA VAL A 49 -5.00 1.75 -1.43
C VAL A 49 -6.08 0.69 -1.59
N GLY A 50 -6.22 0.12 -2.77
CA GLY A 50 -7.20 -0.93 -3.00
C GLY A 50 -6.97 -1.69 -4.29
N THR A 51 -7.72 -2.76 -4.46
CA THR A 51 -7.77 -3.52 -5.71
C THR A 51 -8.77 -2.89 -6.68
N ASP A 52 -8.91 -3.46 -7.87
CA ASP A 52 -10.14 -3.27 -8.64
C ASP A 52 -11.32 -4.06 -8.04
N GLU A 53 -12.44 -4.02 -8.73
CA GLU A 53 -13.71 -4.68 -8.41
C GLU A 53 -13.62 -6.22 -8.38
N GLU A 54 -12.68 -6.79 -9.12
CA GLU A 54 -12.44 -8.24 -9.20
C GLU A 54 -11.43 -8.72 -8.15
N GLY A 55 -10.77 -7.80 -7.45
CA GLY A 55 -9.70 -8.13 -6.50
C GLY A 55 -8.32 -8.20 -7.14
N MET A 56 -8.16 -7.59 -8.31
CA MET A 56 -6.94 -7.65 -9.11
C MET A 56 -6.23 -6.29 -9.06
N GLY A 57 -4.90 -6.36 -9.15
CA GLY A 57 -4.03 -5.19 -9.10
C GLY A 57 -4.04 -4.49 -7.75
N LEU A 58 -3.15 -3.53 -7.59
CA LEU A 58 -3.09 -2.66 -6.42
C LEU A 58 -2.97 -1.22 -6.91
N TYR A 59 -3.85 -0.35 -6.42
CA TYR A 59 -3.99 1.02 -6.87
C TYR A 59 -3.99 1.97 -5.67
N LEU A 60 -3.37 3.13 -5.84
CA LEU A 60 -3.52 4.28 -4.96
C LEU A 60 -4.67 5.15 -5.49
N PHE A 61 -5.69 5.36 -4.66
CA PHE A 61 -6.82 6.22 -4.96
C PHE A 61 -6.53 7.64 -4.51
N LYS A 62 -6.35 8.56 -5.46
CA LYS A 62 -6.16 9.98 -5.21
C LYS A 62 -7.50 10.70 -5.26
N HIS A 63 -7.90 11.26 -4.12
CA HIS A 63 -9.14 12.02 -4.03
C HIS A 63 -8.89 13.49 -4.38
N HIS A 64 -9.61 13.97 -5.39
CA HIS A 64 -9.70 15.38 -5.74
C HIS A 64 -11.11 15.88 -5.40
N ALA A 65 -11.21 17.04 -4.76
CA ALA A 65 -12.42 17.49 -4.05
C ALA A 65 -13.75 17.39 -4.85
N THR A 66 -13.70 17.54 -6.17
CA THR A 66 -14.89 17.59 -7.03
C THR A 66 -14.92 16.52 -8.12
N GLN A 67 -13.97 15.57 -8.10
CA GLN A 67 -13.83 14.56 -9.14
C GLN A 67 -13.90 13.15 -8.56
N ALA A 68 -14.24 12.19 -9.42
CA ALA A 68 -14.09 10.78 -9.10
C ALA A 68 -12.62 10.51 -8.70
N PRO A 69 -12.36 9.60 -7.75
CA PRO A 69 -10.99 9.29 -7.34
C PRO A 69 -10.17 8.79 -8.54
N GLU A 70 -9.01 9.40 -8.76
CA GLU A 70 -8.06 8.92 -9.74
C GLU A 70 -7.39 7.65 -9.21
N ARG A 71 -7.23 6.63 -10.06
CA ARG A 71 -6.55 5.37 -9.73
C ARG A 71 -5.15 5.40 -10.30
N GLU A 72 -4.14 5.50 -9.43
CA GLU A 72 -2.74 5.31 -9.81
C GLU A 72 -2.32 3.85 -9.57
N PRO A 73 -1.87 3.11 -10.60
CA PRO A 73 -1.44 1.73 -10.42
C PRO A 73 -0.12 1.65 -9.63
N LEU A 74 -0.11 0.85 -8.56
CA LEU A 74 1.07 0.50 -7.77
C LEU A 74 1.64 -0.86 -8.16
N VAL A 75 0.75 -1.85 -8.35
CA VAL A 75 1.09 -3.21 -8.77
C VAL A 75 0.07 -3.67 -9.81
N SER A 76 0.51 -4.25 -10.92
CA SER A 76 -0.41 -4.74 -11.95
C SER A 76 -1.21 -5.96 -11.50
N ALA A 77 -2.32 -6.22 -12.18
CA ALA A 77 -3.19 -7.39 -11.99
C ALA A 77 -2.49 -8.74 -12.21
N GLU A 78 -1.32 -8.76 -12.84
CA GLU A 78 -0.50 -9.96 -13.02
C GLU A 78 0.24 -10.35 -11.73
N PHE A 79 0.58 -9.36 -10.91
CA PHE A 79 1.45 -9.55 -9.74
C PHE A 79 0.73 -9.40 -8.39
N PHE A 80 -0.48 -8.86 -8.36
CA PHE A 80 -1.30 -8.77 -7.16
C PHE A 80 -2.74 -9.21 -7.43
N ARG A 81 -3.19 -10.23 -6.69
CA ARG A 81 -4.53 -10.81 -6.80
C ARG A 81 -5.03 -11.21 -5.42
N LEU A 82 -6.24 -10.78 -5.10
CA LEU A 82 -6.86 -10.91 -3.80
C LEU A 82 -8.38 -11.07 -4.00
N PRO A 83 -8.84 -12.29 -4.33
CA PRO A 83 -10.26 -12.56 -4.56
C PRO A 83 -11.08 -12.36 -3.27
N GLY A 84 -12.41 -12.28 -3.39
CA GLY A 84 -13.31 -11.99 -2.27
C GLY A 84 -13.48 -13.12 -1.23
N GLU A 85 -12.94 -14.31 -1.48
CA GLU A 85 -13.10 -15.49 -0.60
C GLU A 85 -11.99 -15.60 0.48
N VAL A 86 -11.06 -14.65 0.54
CA VAL A 86 -9.98 -14.69 1.54
C VAL A 86 -10.38 -14.03 2.86
N SER A 87 -9.69 -14.40 3.95
CA SER A 87 -9.86 -13.75 5.24
C SER A 87 -9.26 -12.33 5.26
N ARG A 88 -9.76 -11.48 6.17
CA ARG A 88 -9.20 -10.14 6.41
C ARG A 88 -7.71 -10.20 6.79
N ALA A 89 -7.29 -11.23 7.54
CA ALA A 89 -5.90 -11.39 7.96
C ALA A 89 -4.98 -11.70 6.77
N GLU A 90 -5.43 -12.57 5.85
CA GLU A 90 -4.70 -12.86 4.61
C GLU A 90 -4.64 -11.63 3.70
N ALA A 91 -5.73 -10.88 3.59
CA ALA A 91 -5.77 -9.64 2.82
C ALA A 91 -4.78 -8.59 3.34
N LEU A 92 -4.70 -8.42 4.66
CA LEU A 92 -3.71 -7.58 5.32
C LEU A 92 -2.27 -8.05 5.05
N ALA A 93 -2.01 -9.35 5.24
CA ALA A 93 -0.68 -9.91 5.02
C ALA A 93 -0.21 -9.73 3.57
N ALA A 94 -1.09 -9.95 2.60
CA ALA A 94 -0.80 -9.77 1.18
C ALA A 94 -0.51 -8.30 0.84
N LEU A 95 -1.30 -7.35 1.37
CA LEU A 95 -1.02 -5.92 1.20
C LEU A 95 0.34 -5.54 1.78
N SER A 96 0.60 -5.89 3.05
CA SER A 96 1.87 -5.52 3.71
C SER A 96 3.06 -6.08 2.94
N GLN A 97 2.98 -7.31 2.44
CA GLN A 97 4.02 -7.89 1.58
C GLN A 97 4.22 -7.11 0.27
N ALA A 98 3.13 -6.70 -0.38
CA ALA A 98 3.20 -5.92 -1.62
C ALA A 98 3.81 -4.54 -1.40
N LEU A 99 3.40 -3.83 -0.34
CA LEU A 99 3.94 -2.52 0.01
C LEU A 99 5.43 -2.62 0.37
N THR A 100 5.84 -3.65 1.13
CA THR A 100 7.25 -3.92 1.42
C THR A 100 8.08 -4.16 0.15
N LYS A 101 7.54 -4.90 -0.83
CA LYS A 101 8.22 -5.09 -2.13
C LYS A 101 8.34 -3.80 -2.94
N LEU A 102 7.43 -2.85 -2.75
CA LEU A 102 7.49 -1.50 -3.32
C LEU A 102 8.45 -0.57 -2.54
N GLY A 103 9.12 -1.06 -1.50
CA GLY A 103 10.03 -0.28 -0.67
C GLY A 103 9.36 0.53 0.44
N TRP A 104 8.08 0.25 0.72
CA TRP A 104 7.36 0.88 1.83
C TRP A 104 7.61 0.07 3.10
N ASN A 105 7.80 0.73 4.23
CA ASN A 105 8.16 0.07 5.48
C ASN A 105 7.08 0.35 6.52
N GLU A 106 6.63 -0.68 7.22
CA GLU A 106 5.82 -0.45 8.41
C GLU A 106 6.76 0.17 9.47
N PRO A 107 6.42 1.34 10.06
CA PRO A 107 7.25 1.90 11.12
C PRO A 107 7.29 0.88 12.25
N ALA A 108 8.50 0.52 12.69
CA ALA A 108 8.66 -0.29 13.88
C ALA A 108 7.86 0.37 15.00
N LEU A 109 6.80 -0.31 15.46
CA LEU A 109 6.02 0.12 16.61
C LEU A 109 7.03 0.44 17.71
N ARG A 110 7.13 1.71 18.09
CA ARG A 110 7.96 2.11 19.23
C ARG A 110 7.43 1.28 20.41
N PRO A 111 8.23 0.41 21.05
CA PRO A 111 7.78 -0.23 22.27
C PRO A 111 7.41 0.88 23.25
N ALA A 112 6.22 0.77 23.83
CA ALA A 112 5.70 1.70 24.82
C ALA A 112 6.58 1.71 26.08
#